data_AF-A0A3B8W144-F1
#
_entry.id   AF-A0A3B8W144-F1
#
_cell.length_a   1.000
_cell.length_b   1.000
_cell.length_c   1.000
_cell.angle_alpha   90.00
_cell.angle_beta   90.00
_cell.angle_gamma   90.00
#
_symmetry.space_group_name_H-M   'P 1'
#
loop_
_entity.id
_entity.type
_entity.pdbx_description
1 polymer ?
#
loop_
_entity_poly.entity_id
_entity_poly.type
_entity_poly.pdbx_seq_one_letter_code
_entity_poly.pdbx_strand_id
1 'polypeptide(L)' 'VDIQFKNPLRSGDSYISCLNAYKKGVKLVFEQDIYRQSDGVLAVKGVVESVIVEHGKLTRGEYFDEMLKRMNKE' A
#
# COMPACT_ATOMS: atom_id res chain seq x y z
N VAL A 1 -7.46 -2.23 7.33
CA VAL A 1 -7.27 -1.16 6.33
C VAL A 1 -7.63 0.16 6.97
N ASP A 2 -6.78 1.18 6.81
CA ASP A 2 -7.01 2.55 7.26
C ASP A 2 -6.96 3.48 6.06
N ILE A 3 -7.93 4.39 5.92
CA ILE A 3 -8.01 5.33 4.80
C ILE A 3 -8.40 6.70 5.34
N GLN A 4 -7.62 7.71 5.00
CA GLN A 4 -7.85 9.11 5.32
C GLN A 4 -8.11 9.90 4.04
N PHE A 5 -9.35 10.36 3.87
CA PHE A 5 -9.74 11.27 2.80
C PHE A 5 -9.45 12.70 3.24
N LYS A 6 -8.56 13.39 2.51
CA LYS A 6 -8.11 14.75 2.85
C LYS A 6 -8.67 15.78 1.89
N ASN A 7 -8.58 15.52 0.58
CA ASN A 7 -9.09 16.41 -0.46
C ASN A 7 -9.90 15.61 -1.48
N PRO A 8 -11.03 16.15 -1.98
CA PRO A 8 -11.92 15.41 -2.89
C PRO A 8 -11.32 15.29 -4.28
N LEU A 9 -11.38 14.12 -4.91
CA LEU A 9 -11.23 14.00 -6.36
C LEU A 9 -12.61 14.10 -7.01
N ARG A 10 -12.72 14.85 -8.09
CA ARG A 10 -13.97 15.03 -8.86
C ARG A 10 -13.92 14.20 -10.14
N SER A 11 -15.09 13.99 -10.73
CA SER A 11 -15.17 13.34 -12.03
C SER A 11 -14.35 14.11 -13.06
N GLY A 12 -13.46 13.41 -13.77
CA GLY A 12 -12.53 14.02 -14.73
C GLY A 12 -11.16 14.38 -14.15
N ASP A 13 -10.96 14.33 -12.83
CA ASP A 13 -9.64 14.50 -12.24
C ASP A 13 -8.76 13.29 -12.54
N SER A 14 -7.51 13.56 -12.92
CA SER A 14 -6.43 12.57 -12.88
C SER A 14 -5.67 12.65 -11.57
N TYR A 15 -5.02 11.56 -11.18
CA TYR A 15 -4.22 11.49 -9.95
C TYR A 15 -2.95 10.67 -10.15
N ILE A 16 -1.97 10.93 -9.30
CA ILE A 16 -0.73 10.16 -9.19
C ILE A 16 -0.88 9.23 -7.98
N SER A 17 -0.69 7.92 -8.21
CA SER A 17 -0.69 6.90 -7.15
C SER A 17 0.74 6.55 -6.77
N CYS A 18 1.10 6.84 -5.53
CA CYS A 18 2.40 6.49 -4.95
C CYS A 18 2.20 5.35 -3.96
N LEU A 19 2.73 4.16 -4.27
CA LEU A 19 2.63 2.98 -3.44
C LEU A 19 4.01 2.59 -2.90
N ASN A 20 4.12 2.47 -1.59
CA ASN A 20 5.26 1.87 -0.91
C ASN A 20 4.82 0.55 -0.25
N ALA A 21 5.64 -0.49 -0.37
CA ALA A 21 5.36 -1.80 0.21
C ALA A 21 6.57 -2.28 1.00
N TYR A 22 6.35 -2.65 2.26
CA TYR A 22 7.42 -3.15 3.13
C TYR A 22 6.89 -4.16 4.15
N LYS A 23 7.78 -5.04 4.59
CA LYS A 23 7.47 -6.02 5.63
C LYS A 23 7.68 -5.40 7.01
N LYS A 24 6.71 -5.60 7.91
CA LYS A 24 6.78 -5.22 9.34
C LYS A 24 6.38 -6.42 10.20
N GLY A 25 7.38 -7.16 10.68
CA GLY A 25 7.16 -8.42 11.38
C GLY A 25 6.54 -9.45 10.43
N VAL A 26 5.39 -10.03 10.80
CA VAL A 26 4.66 -11.00 9.94
C VAL A 26 3.74 -10.33 8.90
N LYS A 27 3.61 -9.00 8.95
CA LYS A 27 2.71 -8.24 8.09
C LYS A 27 3.45 -7.70 6.87
N LEU A 28 2.78 -7.70 5.72
CA LEU A 28 3.12 -6.83 4.60
C LEU A 28 2.28 -5.56 4.73
N VAL A 29 2.95 -4.41 4.78
CA VAL A 29 2.32 -3.09 4.90
C VAL A 29 2.43 -2.39 3.56
N PHE A 30 1.30 -1.91 3.06
CA PHE A 30 1.19 -1.05 1.90
C PHE A 30 0.80 0.34 2.36
N GLU A 31 1.66 1.31 2.10
CA GLU A 31 1.37 2.74 2.27
C GLU A 31 1.06 3.32 0.90
N GLN A 32 -0.13 3.88 0.75
CA GLN A 32 -0.56 4.50 -0.49
C GLN A 32 -0.88 5.97 -0.25
N ASP A 33 -0.24 6.83 -1.02
CA ASP A 33 -0.61 8.24 -1.14
C ASP A 33 -1.16 8.48 -2.55
N ILE A 34 -2.30 9.17 -2.62
CA ILE A 34 -2.89 9.61 -3.88
C ILE A 34 -2.83 11.14 -3.93
N TYR A 35 -2.15 11.66 -4.94
CA TYR A 35 -2.03 13.10 -5.19
C TYR A 35 -2.88 13.49 -6.39
N ARG A 36 -3.72 14.52 -6.27
CA ARG A 36 -4.44 15.05 -7.43
C ARG A 36 -3.42 15.62 -8.42
N GLN A 37 -3.51 15.24 -9.69
CA GLN A 37 -2.48 15.57 -10.67
C GLN A 37 -2.44 17.07 -11.03
N SER A 38 -3.58 17.77 -10.94
CA SER A 38 -3.69 19.17 -11.36
C SER A 38 -2.91 20.15 -10.48
N ASP A 39 -2.79 19.87 -9.19
CA ASP A 39 -2.23 20.79 -8.18
C ASP A 39 -1.31 20.08 -7.16
N GLY A 40 -1.16 18.76 -7.24
CA GLY A 40 -0.29 17.97 -6.39
C GLY A 40 -0.77 17.85 -4.94
N VAL A 41 -2.03 18.21 -4.62
CA VAL A 41 -2.51 18.08 -3.23
C VAL A 41 -2.76 16.62 -2.88
N LEU A 42 -2.42 16.25 -1.64
CA LEU A 42 -2.70 14.91 -1.11
C LEU A 42 -4.21 14.73 -0.97
N ALA A 43 -4.80 13.87 -1.80
CA ALA A 43 -6.22 13.57 -1.80
C ALA A 43 -6.56 12.47 -0.80
N VAL A 44 -5.78 11.37 -0.81
CA VAL A 44 -6.02 10.20 0.04
C VAL A 44 -4.69 9.69 0.58
N LYS A 45 -4.70 9.29 1.86
CA LYS A 45 -3.64 8.50 2.48
C LYS A 45 -4.22 7.18 2.96
N GLY A 46 -3.65 6.06 2.57
CA GLY A 46 -4.13 4.73 2.88
C GLY A 46 -3.03 3.84 3.45
N VAL A 47 -3.39 3.01 4.42
CA VAL A 47 -2.54 1.95 4.96
C VAL A 47 -3.29 0.62 4.93
N VAL A 48 -2.75 -0.35 4.19
CA VAL A 48 -3.26 -1.73 4.16
C VAL A 48 -2.22 -2.64 4.79
N GLU A 49 -2.63 -3.41 5.78
CA GLU A 49 -1.79 -4.46 6.38
C GLU A 49 -2.35 -5.82 5.98
N SER A 50 -1.47 -6.71 5.51
CA SER A 50 -1.81 -8.08 5.11
C SER A 50 -0.94 -9.09 5.85
N VAL A 51 -1.52 -10.26 6.15
CA VAL A 51 -0.84 -11.41 6.76
C VAL A 51 -1.18 -12.66 5.96
N ILE A 52 -0.28 -13.65 5.99
CA ILE A 52 -0.54 -14.94 5.35
C ILE A 52 -0.90 -15.95 6.42
N VAL A 53 -1.95 -16.71 6.14
CA VAL A 53 -2.43 -17.79 7.00
C VAL A 53 -2.34 -19.08 6.19
N GLU A 54 -1.59 -20.05 6.72
CA GLU A 54 -1.48 -21.40 6.16
C GLU A 54 -2.01 -22.40 7.18
N HIS A 55 -2.94 -23.26 6.74
CA HIS A 55 -3.59 -24.26 7.61
C HIS A 55 -4.16 -23.66 8.91
N GLY A 56 -4.72 -22.45 8.83
CA GLY A 56 -5.30 -21.73 9.98
C GLY A 56 -4.28 -21.12 10.94
N LYS A 57 -2.98 -21.16 10.62
CA LYS A 57 -1.90 -20.53 11.42
C LYS A 57 -1.24 -19.40 10.65
N LEU A 58 -0.91 -18.32 11.35
CA LEU A 58 -0.11 -17.23 10.78
C LEU A 58 1.28 -17.75 10.41
N THR A 59 1.72 -17.45 9.19
CA THR A 59 3.12 -17.69 8.79
C THR A 59 4.01 -16.58 9.35
N ARG A 60 5.34 -16.72 9.23
CA ARG A 60 6.26 -15.64 9.60
C ARG A 60 6.47 -14.65 8.45
N GLY A 61 5.65 -14.74 7.40
CA GLY A 61 5.70 -13.89 6.22
C GLY A 61 6.89 -14.20 5.31
N GLU A 62 7.37 -15.44 5.27
CA GLU A 62 8.47 -15.89 4.41
C GLU A 62 8.16 -15.62 2.93
N TYR A 63 6.91 -15.84 2.53
CA TYR A 63 6.42 -15.50 1.19
C TYR A 63 6.59 -14.01 0.86
N PHE A 64 6.35 -13.12 1.83
CA PHE A 64 6.55 -11.68 1.63
C PHE A 64 8.03 -11.33 1.47
N ASP A 65 8.94 -12.03 2.16
CA ASP A 65 10.39 -11.83 1.97
C ASP A 65 10.80 -12.17 0.53
N GLU A 66 10.29 -13.28 -0.01
CA GLU A 66 10.57 -13.67 -1.40
C GLU A 66 9.95 -12.70 -2.41
N MET A 67 8.71 -12.26 -2.18
CA MET A 67 8.03 -11.30 -3.04
C MET A 67 8.80 -9.98 -3.11
N LEU A 68 9.16 -9.39 -1.96
CA LEU A 68 9.89 -8.11 -1.90
C LEU A 68 11.28 -8.21 -2.55
N LYS A 69 11.97 -9.35 -2.41
CA LYS A 69 13.23 -9.60 -3.12
C LYS A 69 13.10 -9.60 -4.63
N ARG A 70 11.94 -10.01 -5.18
CA ARG A 70 11.69 -9.99 -6.63
C ARG A 70 11.39 -8.58 -7.11
N MET A 71 10.60 -7.81 -6.35
CA MET A 71 10.27 -6.42 -6.68
C MET A 71 11.49 -5.50 -6.69
N ASN A 72 12.48 -5.75 -5.84
CA ASN A 72 13.70 -4.94 -5.76
C ASN A 72 14.80 -5.33 -6.78
N LYS A 73 14.52 -6.27 -7.69
CA LYS A 73 15.47 -6.74 -8.72
C LYS A 73 15.25 -6.14 -10.11
N GLU A 74 14.24 -5.29 -10.27
CA GLU A 74 14.02 -4.44 -11.44
C GLU A 74 14.63 -3.04 -11.20
#